data_AF-A0A0H3D0U2-F1
#
_entry.id   AF-A0A0H3D0U2-F1
#
_cell.length_a   1.000
_cell.length_b   1.000
_cell.length_c   1.000
_cell.angle_alpha   90.00
_cell.angle_beta   90.00
_cell.angle_gamma   90.00
#
_symmetry.space_group_name_H-M   'P 1'
#
loop_
_entity.id
_entity.type
_entity.pdbx_description
1 polymer ?
#
loop_
_entity_poly.entity_id
_entity_poly.type
_entity_poly.pdbx_seq_one_letter_code
_entity_poly.pdbx_strand_id
1 'polypeptide(L)'
;MHPDMPPKLETLADVLLARPFVAPPAVDPLMAYGYVSTPHDDPMNRHAYAAVLDLWCYTEGWVFGAWFSDVLSKPDEVVRPGFTGLIDVLPVYPRTVVLVVETGALSPQVGTALAMKAVIRRTGAALHVLDEELAEALT
;
A
#
# COMPACT_ATOMS: atom_id res chain seq x y z
N MET A 1 -6.75 20.22 -3.76
CA MET A 1 -6.80 19.87 -5.20
C MET A 1 -5.40 19.93 -5.76
N HIS A 2 -4.74 18.78 -5.90
CA HIS A 2 -3.42 18.68 -6.51
C HIS A 2 -3.67 18.28 -7.99
N PRO A 3 -3.38 19.14 -8.98
CA PRO A 3 -3.85 18.97 -10.36
C PRO A 3 -3.36 17.72 -11.10
N ASP A 4 -2.44 16.96 -10.51
CA ASP A 4 -1.78 15.80 -11.13
C ASP A 4 -2.03 14.47 -10.39
N MET A 5 -2.93 14.47 -9.40
CA MET A 5 -3.32 13.24 -8.69
C MET A 5 -4.33 12.45 -9.54
N PRO A 6 -4.17 11.12 -9.71
CA PRO A 6 -5.18 10.29 -10.34
C PRO A 6 -6.55 10.50 -9.67
N PRO A 7 -7.65 10.69 -10.43
CA PRO A 7 -8.97 11.00 -9.85
C PRO A 7 -9.43 10.00 -8.77
N LYS A 8 -9.10 8.71 -8.93
CA LYS A 8 -9.39 7.66 -7.94
C LYS A 8 -8.69 7.93 -6.60
N LEU A 9 -7.45 8.40 -6.62
CA LEU A 9 -6.71 8.75 -5.39
C LEU A 9 -7.27 10.01 -4.73
N GLU A 10 -7.74 10.99 -5.50
CA GLU A 10 -8.39 12.19 -4.95
C GLU A 10 -9.69 11.81 -4.23
N THR A 11 -10.55 11.01 -4.88
CA THR A 11 -11.78 10.50 -4.23
C THR A 11 -11.47 9.69 -2.97
N LEU A 12 -10.43 8.85 -3.01
CA LEU A 12 -9.99 8.08 -1.85
C LEU A 12 -9.51 9.02 -0.72
N ALA A 13 -8.70 10.02 -1.03
CA ALA A 13 -8.24 11.00 -0.07
C ALA A 13 -9.41 11.78 0.56
N ASP A 14 -10.38 12.23 -0.23
CA ASP A 14 -11.56 12.96 0.26
C ASP A 14 -12.38 12.12 1.25
N VAL A 15 -12.59 10.84 0.95
CA VAL A 15 -13.29 9.91 1.86
C VAL A 15 -12.52 9.73 3.16
N LEU A 16 -11.19 9.56 3.09
CA LEU A 16 -10.35 9.38 4.27
C LEU A 16 -10.27 10.65 5.13
N LEU A 17 -10.20 11.83 4.52
CA LEU A 17 -10.19 13.10 5.23
C LEU A 17 -11.51 13.38 5.99
N ALA A 18 -12.61 12.75 5.58
CA ALA A 18 -13.87 12.81 6.31
C ALA A 18 -13.93 11.84 7.52
N ARG A 19 -13.00 10.87 7.62
CA ARG A 19 -12.95 9.94 8.74
C ARG A 19 -12.32 10.59 9.97
N PRO A 20 -12.76 10.22 11.19
CA PRO A 20 -12.08 10.66 12.40
C PRO A 20 -10.67 10.07 12.46
N PHE A 21 -9.76 10.83 13.06
CA PHE A 21 -8.44 10.32 13.41
C PHE A 21 -8.54 9.24 14.50
N VAL A 22 -7.77 8.18 14.35
CA VAL A 22 -7.59 7.13 15.37
C VAL A 22 -6.13 7.14 15.78
N ALA A 23 -5.86 7.32 17.08
CA ALA A 23 -4.50 7.30 17.58
C ALA A 23 -3.95 5.86 17.62
N PRO A 24 -2.71 5.61 17.15
CA PRO A 24 -2.10 4.29 17.31
C PRO A 24 -1.95 3.90 18.77
N PRO A 25 -2.13 2.61 19.12
CA PRO A 25 -1.93 2.15 20.48
C PRO A 25 -0.46 2.31 20.89
N ALA A 26 -0.24 2.73 22.14
CA ALA A 26 1.12 2.95 22.66
C ALA A 26 1.92 1.64 22.84
N VAL A 27 1.23 0.51 22.94
CA VAL A 27 1.83 -0.81 23.11
C VAL A 27 1.44 -1.68 21.92
N ASP A 28 2.44 -2.31 21.32
CA ASP A 28 2.30 -3.25 20.19
C ASP A 28 1.49 -2.68 19.01
N PRO A 29 1.90 -1.51 18.44
CA PRO A 29 1.20 -0.92 17.31
C PRO A 29 1.32 -1.80 16.06
N LEU A 30 0.29 -1.75 15.22
CA LEU A 30 0.36 -2.35 13.89
C LEU A 30 1.25 -1.48 12.99
N MET A 31 2.35 -2.04 12.50
CA MET A 31 3.24 -1.40 11.56
C MET A 31 2.77 -1.64 10.13
N ALA A 32 2.63 -0.58 9.36
CA ALA A 32 2.21 -0.63 7.97
C ALA A 32 3.34 -0.22 7.03
N TYR A 33 3.51 -0.96 5.94
CA TYR A 33 4.43 -0.62 4.86
C TYR A 33 3.70 -0.55 3.52
N GLY A 34 3.91 0.53 2.79
CA GLY A 34 3.28 0.74 1.49
C GLY A 34 4.06 0.09 0.35
N TYR A 35 3.35 -0.40 -0.66
CA TYR A 35 3.95 -0.83 -1.92
C TYR A 35 3.24 -0.22 -3.13
N VAL A 36 4.03 0.39 -4.02
CA VAL A 36 3.54 1.08 -5.22
C VAL A 36 4.31 0.60 -6.45
N SER A 37 3.64 -0.07 -7.37
CA SER A 37 4.22 -0.44 -8.66
C SER A 37 3.62 0.43 -9.76
N THR A 38 4.45 1.07 -10.58
CA THR A 38 3.98 1.94 -11.67
C THR A 38 4.57 1.52 -13.02
N PRO A 39 3.76 1.49 -14.10
CA PRO A 39 4.24 1.15 -15.44
C PRO A 39 5.03 2.28 -16.11
N HIS A 40 5.02 3.49 -15.53
CA HIS A 40 5.71 4.66 -16.04
C HIS A 40 6.48 5.34 -14.90
N ASP A 41 7.61 5.97 -15.23
CA ASP A 41 8.32 6.79 -14.26
C ASP A 41 7.63 8.14 -14.09
N ASP A 42 6.63 8.15 -13.21
CA ASP A 42 5.94 9.35 -12.76
C ASP A 42 6.13 9.50 -11.24
N PRO A 43 7.13 10.30 -10.82
CA PRO A 43 7.38 10.54 -9.41
C PRO A 43 6.20 11.18 -8.69
N MET A 44 5.45 12.09 -9.33
CA MET A 44 4.34 12.79 -8.67
C MET A 44 3.22 11.80 -8.34
N ASN A 45 2.89 10.95 -9.30
CA ASN A 45 1.91 9.89 -9.10
C ASN A 45 2.31 8.93 -7.97
N ARG A 46 3.59 8.49 -7.92
CA ARG A 46 4.07 7.63 -6.83
C ARG A 46 3.95 8.28 -5.46
N HIS A 47 4.26 9.56 -5.33
CA HIS A 47 4.10 10.30 -4.07
C HIS A 47 2.63 10.45 -3.69
N ALA A 48 1.72 10.61 -4.65
CA ALA A 48 0.28 10.64 -4.39
C ALA A 48 -0.21 9.31 -3.81
N TYR A 49 0.21 8.17 -4.37
CA TYR A 49 -0.08 6.86 -3.80
C TYR A 49 0.46 6.73 -2.37
N ALA A 50 1.72 7.13 -2.14
CA ALA A 50 2.33 7.07 -0.81
C ALA A 50 1.58 7.93 0.22
N ALA A 51 1.17 9.15 -0.16
CA ALA A 51 0.41 10.04 0.72
C ALA A 51 -0.97 9.46 1.10
N VAL A 52 -1.63 8.76 0.17
CA VAL A 52 -2.89 8.08 0.45
C VAL A 52 -2.70 6.90 1.41
N LEU A 53 -1.62 6.12 1.26
CA LEU A 53 -1.30 5.03 2.17
C LEU A 53 -1.00 5.54 3.59
N ASP A 54 -0.27 6.66 3.70
CA ASP A 54 -0.01 7.31 4.99
C ASP A 54 -1.30 7.84 5.63
N LEU A 55 -2.15 8.50 4.83
CA LEU A 55 -3.45 8.99 5.28
C LEU A 55 -4.36 7.86 5.77
N TRP A 56 -4.34 6.69 5.11
CA TRP A 56 -5.04 5.50 5.57
C TRP A 56 -4.55 5.05 6.96
N CYS A 57 -3.23 4.94 7.14
CA CYS A 57 -2.67 4.59 8.44
C CYS A 57 -3.08 5.59 9.53
N TYR A 58 -3.10 6.88 9.20
CA TYR A 58 -3.56 7.93 10.09
C TYR A 58 -5.04 7.74 10.50
N THR A 59 -5.91 7.35 9.58
CA THR A 59 -7.33 7.11 9.90
C THR A 59 -7.57 5.82 10.67
N GLU A 60 -6.73 4.80 10.49
CA GLU A 60 -6.89 3.50 11.16
C GLU A 60 -6.09 3.37 12.47
N GLY A 61 -5.28 4.37 12.82
CA GLY A 61 -4.38 4.31 13.97
C GLY A 61 -3.27 3.27 13.81
N TRP A 62 -2.76 3.14 12.59
CA TRP A 62 -1.60 2.31 12.29
C TRP A 62 -0.36 3.20 12.19
N VAL A 63 0.82 2.62 12.46
CA VAL A 63 2.09 3.34 12.28
C VAL A 63 2.58 3.10 10.88
N PHE A 64 2.73 4.16 10.08
CA PHE A 64 3.30 4.06 8.74
C PHE A 64 4.83 4.12 8.81
N GLY A 65 5.50 3.02 8.45
CA GLY A 65 6.95 2.93 8.54
C GLY A 65 7.66 3.53 7.33
N ALA A 66 7.41 2.94 6.16
CA ALA A 66 7.97 3.38 4.89
C ALA A 66 7.10 2.88 3.72
N TRP A 67 7.34 3.42 2.55
CA TRP A 67 6.80 2.88 1.30
C TRP A 67 7.94 2.48 0.37
N PHE A 68 7.66 1.46 -0.43
CA PHE A 68 8.56 0.92 -1.43
C PHE A 68 7.91 1.03 -2.78
N SER A 69 8.73 1.22 -3.82
CA SER A 69 8.20 1.29 -5.16
C SER A 69 9.08 0.66 -6.21
N ASP A 70 8.39 0.23 -7.25
CA ASP A 70 8.97 -0.32 -8.44
C ASP A 70 8.42 0.42 -9.66
N VAL A 71 9.33 0.72 -10.59
CA VAL A 71 9.06 1.53 -11.78
C VAL A 71 9.47 0.70 -13.00
N LEU A 72 8.61 0.65 -14.01
CA LEU A 72 8.85 -0.07 -15.26
C LEU A 72 9.10 -1.58 -15.09
N SER A 73 8.64 -2.19 -13.99
CA SER A 73 8.74 -3.65 -13.81
C SER A 73 7.87 -4.40 -14.79
N LYS A 74 8.34 -5.58 -15.19
CA LYS A 74 7.56 -6.42 -16.09
C LYS A 74 6.38 -7.07 -15.35
N PRO A 75 5.23 -7.27 -16.00
CA PRO A 75 4.08 -7.91 -15.37
C PRO A 75 4.33 -9.33 -14.82
N ASP A 76 5.27 -10.08 -15.41
CA ASP A 76 5.65 -11.44 -15.01
C ASP A 76 6.80 -11.48 -13.98
N GLU A 77 7.36 -10.33 -13.63
CA GLU A 77 8.50 -10.22 -12.72
C GLU A 77 8.04 -10.23 -11.26
N VAL A 78 8.47 -11.24 -10.52
CA VAL A 78 8.19 -11.40 -9.07
C VAL A 78 9.27 -10.73 -8.22
N VAL A 79 10.53 -10.79 -8.65
CA VAL A 79 11.68 -10.23 -7.93
C VAL A 79 11.93 -8.83 -8.48
N ARG A 80 11.67 -7.82 -7.67
CA ARG A 80 11.81 -6.41 -8.03
C ARG A 80 12.52 -5.66 -6.91
N PRO A 81 13.36 -4.65 -7.18
CA PRO A 81 14.14 -3.98 -6.15
C PRO A 81 13.29 -3.41 -5.01
N GLY A 82 12.21 -2.69 -5.32
CA GLY A 82 11.30 -2.13 -4.33
C GLY A 82 10.58 -3.21 -3.53
N PHE A 83 10.05 -4.22 -4.21
CA PHE A 83 9.40 -5.35 -3.56
C PHE A 83 10.35 -6.14 -2.67
N THR A 84 11.60 -6.36 -3.08
CA THR A 84 12.62 -7.01 -2.25
C THR A 84 12.89 -6.20 -0.99
N GLY A 85 13.09 -4.87 -1.12
CA GLY A 85 13.28 -3.99 0.04
C GLY A 85 12.09 -4.01 1.00
N LEU A 86 10.86 -4.08 0.47
CA LEU A 86 9.67 -4.29 1.29
C LEU A 86 9.76 -5.60 2.08
N ILE A 87 10.03 -6.72 1.41
CA ILE A 87 10.10 -8.03 2.07
C ILE A 87 11.16 -8.06 3.16
N ASP A 88 12.29 -7.39 2.96
CA ASP A 88 13.40 -7.35 3.92
C ASP A 88 13.02 -6.64 5.24
N VAL A 89 12.08 -5.69 5.23
CA VAL A 89 11.66 -4.97 6.45
C VAL A 89 10.51 -5.63 7.20
N LEU A 90 9.71 -6.50 6.55
CA LEU A 90 8.54 -7.11 7.19
C LEU A 90 8.85 -7.93 8.46
N PRO A 91 9.98 -8.64 8.59
CA PRO A 91 10.31 -9.40 9.80
C PRO A 91 10.73 -8.54 11.00
N VAL A 92 10.94 -7.23 10.83
CA VAL A 92 11.46 -6.35 11.89
C VAL A 92 10.45 -6.16 13.01
N TYR A 93 9.15 -6.09 12.68
CA TYR A 93 8.07 -5.90 13.63
C TYR A 93 7.14 -7.13 13.68
N PRO A 94 6.68 -7.54 14.87
CA PRO A 94 5.85 -8.73 15.02
C PRO A 94 4.43 -8.55 14.44
N ARG A 95 3.92 -7.31 14.43
CA ARG A 95 2.61 -6.97 13.86
C ARG A 95 2.82 -6.05 12.67
N THR A 96 2.77 -6.66 11.48
CA THR A 96 3.05 -5.95 10.24
C THR A 96 1.97 -6.20 9.18
N VAL A 97 1.62 -5.15 8.46
CA VAL A 97 0.71 -5.20 7.30
C VAL A 97 1.37 -4.52 6.10
N VAL A 98 1.19 -5.09 4.92
CA VAL A 98 1.52 -4.47 3.64
C VAL A 98 0.28 -3.80 3.10
N LEU A 99 0.39 -2.53 2.72
CA LEU A 99 -0.70 -1.77 2.11
C LEU A 99 -0.45 -1.61 0.61
N VAL A 100 -1.49 -1.88 -0.17
CA VAL A 100 -1.55 -1.53 -1.59
C VAL A 100 -2.88 -0.85 -1.87
N VAL A 101 -2.91 0.10 -2.81
CA VAL A 101 -4.15 0.82 -3.10
C VAL A 101 -5.16 -0.04 -3.85
N GLU A 102 -4.71 -0.93 -4.73
CA GLU A 102 -5.59 -1.71 -5.59
C GLU A 102 -5.10 -3.14 -5.80
N THR A 103 -6.03 -4.06 -6.11
CA THR A 103 -5.76 -5.50 -6.24
C THR A 103 -4.64 -5.80 -7.26
N GLY A 104 -4.53 -4.97 -8.31
CA GLY A 104 -3.52 -5.09 -9.38
C GLY A 104 -2.13 -4.51 -9.05
N ALA A 105 -1.97 -3.86 -7.90
CA ALA A 105 -0.74 -3.14 -7.55
C ALA A 105 0.49 -4.04 -7.40
N LEU A 106 0.30 -5.32 -7.02
CA LEU A 106 1.41 -6.29 -7.00
C LEU A 106 1.79 -6.69 -8.43
N SER A 107 0.81 -7.08 -9.23
CA SER A 107 0.95 -7.32 -10.66
C SER A 107 -0.42 -7.39 -11.33
N PRO A 108 -0.58 -6.93 -12.57
CA PRO A 108 -1.78 -7.19 -13.36
C PRO A 108 -1.91 -8.67 -13.80
N GLN A 109 -0.83 -9.46 -13.71
CA GLN A 109 -0.87 -10.89 -13.98
C GLN A 109 -1.21 -11.66 -12.69
N VAL A 110 -2.32 -12.40 -12.72
CA VAL A 110 -2.83 -13.14 -11.56
C VAL A 110 -1.79 -14.09 -10.98
N GLY A 111 -1.07 -14.84 -11.81
CA GLY A 111 -0.03 -15.77 -11.34
C GLY A 111 1.09 -15.09 -10.57
N THR A 112 1.62 -13.98 -11.11
CA THR A 112 2.65 -13.16 -10.48
C THR A 112 2.13 -12.52 -9.19
N ALA A 113 0.93 -11.95 -9.21
CA ALA A 113 0.31 -11.36 -8.04
C ALA A 113 0.15 -12.40 -6.92
N LEU A 114 -0.32 -13.61 -7.22
CA LEU A 114 -0.43 -14.70 -6.25
C LEU A 114 0.93 -15.13 -5.68
N ALA A 115 1.97 -15.18 -6.53
CA ALA A 115 3.32 -15.48 -6.07
C ALA A 115 3.84 -14.40 -5.10
N MET A 116 3.66 -13.12 -5.42
CA MET A 116 4.03 -11.99 -4.55
C MET A 116 3.23 -11.99 -3.24
N LYS A 117 1.92 -12.22 -3.29
CA LYS A 117 1.07 -12.40 -2.10
C LYS A 117 1.59 -13.53 -1.20
N ALA A 118 2.00 -14.66 -1.79
CA ALA A 118 2.56 -15.77 -1.05
C ALA A 118 3.92 -15.44 -0.40
N VAL A 119 4.75 -14.59 -1.04
CA VAL A 119 6.00 -14.08 -0.45
C VAL A 119 5.70 -13.22 0.78
N ILE A 120 4.79 -12.24 0.66
CA ILE A 120 4.36 -11.40 1.81
C ILE A 120 3.85 -12.28 2.94
N ARG A 121 2.94 -13.22 2.65
CA ARG A 121 2.37 -14.09 3.70
C ARG A 121 3.43 -14.90 4.45
N ARG A 122 4.53 -15.31 3.79
CA ARG A 122 5.60 -16.07 4.43
C ARG A 122 6.39 -15.26 5.45
N THR A 123 6.35 -13.93 5.42
CA THR A 123 6.96 -13.08 6.45
C THR A 123 6.09 -12.95 7.70
N GLY A 124 4.86 -13.47 7.66
CA GLY A 124 3.87 -13.30 8.74
C GLY A 124 3.05 -12.01 8.60
N ALA A 125 3.36 -11.15 7.63
CA ALA A 125 2.59 -9.93 7.38
C ALA A 125 1.26 -10.23 6.68
N ALA A 126 0.24 -9.44 7.01
CA ALA A 126 -1.01 -9.38 6.25
C ALA A 126 -0.84 -8.50 5.00
N LEU A 127 -1.70 -8.68 3.99
CA LEU A 127 -1.83 -7.76 2.86
C LEU A 127 -3.21 -7.11 2.92
N HIS A 128 -3.25 -5.79 2.87
CA HIS A 128 -4.46 -4.98 2.86
C HIS A 128 -4.57 -4.22 1.54
N VAL A 129 -5.74 -4.29 0.91
CA VAL A 129 -6.05 -3.61 -0.35
C VAL A 129 -7.10 -2.54 -0.06
N LEU A 130 -6.78 -1.27 -0.31
CA LEU A 130 -7.64 -0.16 0.13
C LEU A 130 -8.92 -0.01 -0.70
N ASP A 131 -8.88 -0.27 -2.01
CA ASP A 131 -10.04 -0.04 -2.88
C ASP A 131 -11.21 -1.01 -2.63
N GLU A 132 -10.93 -2.23 -2.19
CA GLU A 132 -11.95 -3.22 -1.80
C GLU A 132 -12.80 -2.69 -0.62
N GLU A 133 -12.16 -2.10 0.38
CA GLU A 133 -12.85 -1.61 1.59
C GLU A 133 -13.56 -0.27 1.37
N LEU A 134 -13.05 0.60 0.49
CA LEU A 134 -13.82 1.80 0.11
C LEU A 134 -15.03 1.49 -0.73
N ALA A 135 -14.95 0.51 -1.63
CA ALA A 135 -16.11 0.11 -2.41
C ALA A 135 -17.25 -0.34 -1.48
N GLU A 136 -16.92 -1.06 -0.40
CA GLU A 136 -17.88 -1.47 0.62
C GLU A 136 -18.40 -0.30 1.46
N ALA A 137 -17.55 0.68 1.81
CA ALA A 137 -17.93 1.85 2.61
C ALA A 137 -18.80 2.87 1.85
N LEU A 138 -18.81 2.82 0.51
CA LEU A 138 -19.55 3.75 -0.36
C LEU A 138 -20.88 3.16 -0.88
N THR A 139 -21.16 1.88 -0.63
CA THR A 139 -22.44 1.20 -0.93
C THR A 139 -23.38 1.15 0.26
#